data_AF-A0A7T4MSF7-F1
#
_entry.id   AF-A0A7T4MSF7-F1
#
_cell.length_a   1.000
_cell.length_b   1.000
_cell.length_c   1.000
_cell.angle_alpha   90.00
_cell.angle_beta   90.00
_cell.angle_gamma   90.00
#
_symmetry.space_group_name_H-M   'P 1'
#
loop_
_entity.id
_entity.type
_entity.pdbx_description
1 polymer ?
#
loop_
_entity_poly.entity_id
_entity_poly.type
_entity_poly.pdbx_seq_one_letter_code
_entity_poly.pdbx_strand_id
1 'polypeptide(L)'
;MSERSRDRTVPTVYAHRGLALEAAENSLEAFRAAVEAGADWIETDVNTTADGVVLVLHDPSLDRVAGVPGRVSQLSAAQVAEVRLPDGQRIPTLAEALEAFPTARFNIDLKDEGAVEAVPRVLRETGAVDRVRIASFSDTRRRRALARLRALGAGTGGPRRPAAGTSAGSPGSSVRRGITPGIAAETPGAAARNGIDSGNGAKVSGAAWGASSPEQRQAPPPSSSAGIAGTALFLLVSRLPMRWVRPGWRMALRLLGRWVPPFDALQVPESHRVGPVRVPVVTRRFLDAAHACGLRVDVWTVDDPEDMRRLAGLGVDGLVTNRADLARELFPRP
;
A
#
# COMPACT_ATOMS: atom_id res chain seq x y z
N MET A 1 24.03 9.47 35.19
CA MET A 1 23.87 8.26 34.35
C MET A 1 23.13 8.69 33.11
N SER A 2 23.80 8.74 31.96
CA SER A 2 23.27 9.32 30.72
C SER A 2 22.10 8.50 30.18
N GLU A 3 20.89 9.07 30.23
CA GLU A 3 19.82 8.69 29.33
C GLU A 3 20.32 8.91 27.90
N ARG A 4 20.72 7.83 27.22
CA ARG A 4 20.81 7.86 25.76
C ARG A 4 19.42 8.25 25.29
N SER A 5 19.27 9.46 24.75
CA SER A 5 18.14 9.81 23.91
C SER A 5 18.12 8.75 22.81
N ARG A 6 17.22 7.77 22.92
CA ARG A 6 16.82 7.00 21.75
C ARG A 6 16.36 8.08 20.79
N ASP A 7 17.04 8.20 19.65
CA ASP A 7 16.60 9.01 18.53
C ASP A 7 15.13 8.67 18.32
N ARG A 8 14.23 9.54 18.79
CA ARG A 8 12.79 9.24 18.85
C ARG A 8 12.32 9.39 17.42
N THR A 9 12.34 8.28 16.69
CA THR A 9 11.83 8.21 15.33
C THR A 9 10.40 8.74 15.35
N VAL A 10 10.16 9.81 14.61
CA VAL A 10 8.83 10.36 14.36
C VAL A 10 7.94 9.21 13.86
N PRO A 11 6.79 8.93 14.51
CA PRO A 11 5.95 7.80 14.12
C PRO A 11 5.45 7.99 12.70
N THR A 12 5.36 6.89 11.96
CA THR A 12 4.74 6.88 10.63
C THR A 12 3.25 7.16 10.75
N VAL A 13 2.74 8.14 10.00
CA VAL A 13 1.32 8.51 10.00
C VAL A 13 0.60 7.79 8.86
N TYR A 14 -0.36 6.95 9.21
CA TYR A 14 -1.26 6.28 8.27
C TYR A 14 -2.64 6.95 8.35
N ALA A 15 -3.12 7.49 7.23
CA ALA A 15 -4.47 8.04 7.13
C ALA A 15 -5.48 6.90 6.95
N HIS A 16 -6.23 6.61 8.01
CA HIS A 16 -7.17 5.49 8.10
C HIS A 16 -8.36 5.72 7.18
N ARG A 17 -8.47 4.90 6.12
CA ARG A 17 -9.44 5.06 5.02
C ARG A 17 -9.34 6.42 4.32
N GLY A 18 -8.14 7.01 4.30
CA GLY A 18 -7.90 8.41 3.89
C GLY A 18 -8.10 9.41 5.03
N LEU A 19 -8.27 10.69 4.69
CA LEU A 19 -8.61 11.77 5.63
C LEU A 19 -10.07 12.18 5.39
N ALA A 20 -10.99 11.43 6.00
CA ALA A 20 -12.43 11.54 5.78
C ALA A 20 -13.11 12.58 6.69
N LEU A 21 -12.62 13.82 6.70
CA LEU A 21 -13.20 14.92 7.47
C LEU A 21 -14.38 15.57 6.75
N GLU A 22 -14.18 15.87 5.46
CA GLU A 22 -15.16 16.55 4.60
C GLU A 22 -15.56 15.68 3.39
N ALA A 23 -14.92 14.54 3.22
CA ALA A 23 -15.17 13.57 2.16
C ALA A 23 -15.51 12.21 2.77
N ALA A 24 -16.24 11.39 2.02
CA ALA A 24 -16.52 10.02 2.41
C ALA A 24 -15.23 9.21 2.58
N GLU A 25 -15.22 8.31 3.56
CA GLU A 25 -14.13 7.36 3.74
C GLU A 25 -13.86 6.53 2.48
N ASN A 26 -12.62 6.12 2.25
CA ASN A 26 -12.21 5.32 1.10
C ASN A 26 -12.55 5.96 -0.28
N SER A 27 -12.63 7.29 -0.34
CA SER A 27 -12.83 8.04 -1.57
C SER A 27 -11.53 8.65 -2.11
N LEU A 28 -11.50 9.01 -3.39
CA LEU A 28 -10.33 9.68 -3.97
C LEU A 28 -10.09 11.05 -3.31
N GLU A 29 -11.15 11.73 -2.90
CA GLU A 29 -11.07 13.03 -2.24
C GLU A 29 -10.48 12.89 -0.83
N ALA A 30 -10.88 11.88 -0.07
CA ALA A 30 -10.27 11.57 1.22
C ALA A 30 -8.79 11.19 1.08
N PHE A 31 -8.41 10.50 0.00
CA PHE A 31 -7.01 10.17 -0.29
C PHE A 31 -6.20 11.40 -0.67
N ARG A 32 -6.77 12.31 -1.47
CA ARG A 32 -6.15 13.60 -1.79
C ARG A 32 -5.90 14.41 -0.52
N ALA A 33 -6.92 14.55 0.33
CA ALA A 33 -6.80 15.26 1.60
C ALA A 33 -5.72 14.63 2.51
N ALA A 34 -5.60 13.30 2.54
CA ALA A 34 -4.55 12.62 3.30
C ALA A 34 -3.13 12.94 2.78
N VAL A 35 -2.95 12.95 1.46
CA VAL A 35 -1.65 13.29 0.83
C VAL A 35 -1.31 14.77 1.09
N GLU A 36 -2.27 15.66 0.95
CA GLU A 36 -2.11 17.11 1.20
C GLU A 36 -1.80 17.41 2.67
N ALA A 37 -2.43 16.68 3.60
CA ALA A 37 -2.10 16.71 5.03
C ALA A 37 -0.74 16.08 5.35
N GLY A 38 -0.03 15.51 4.37
CA GLY A 38 1.31 14.97 4.53
C GLY A 38 1.35 13.59 5.20
N ALA A 39 0.31 12.77 5.11
CA ALA A 39 0.36 11.38 5.57
C ALA A 39 1.53 10.62 4.93
N ASP A 40 2.12 9.67 5.65
CA ASP A 40 3.17 8.80 5.10
C ASP A 40 2.58 7.66 4.26
N TRP A 41 1.39 7.21 4.64
CA TRP A 41 0.65 6.13 4.00
C TRP A 41 -0.84 6.44 3.99
N ILE A 42 -1.51 6.04 2.93
CA ILE A 42 -2.96 5.85 2.93
C ILE A 42 -3.22 4.43 3.42
N GLU A 43 -3.98 4.28 4.49
CA GLU A 43 -4.50 2.98 4.92
C GLU A 43 -5.92 2.83 4.36
N THR A 44 -6.23 1.65 3.83
CA THR A 44 -7.50 1.41 3.16
C THR A 44 -7.85 -0.07 3.19
N ASP A 45 -9.12 -0.35 2.96
CA ASP A 45 -9.67 -1.69 2.87
C ASP A 45 -10.11 -2.01 1.44
N VAL A 46 -10.11 -3.28 1.07
CA VAL A 46 -10.63 -3.72 -0.23
C VAL A 46 -11.59 -4.89 -0.13
N ASN A 47 -12.65 -4.81 -0.93
CA ASN A 47 -13.61 -5.88 -1.19
C ASN A 47 -13.74 -6.11 -2.71
N THR A 48 -14.11 -7.32 -3.12
CA THR A 48 -14.17 -7.71 -4.53
C THR A 48 -15.61 -7.93 -4.99
N THR A 49 -15.94 -7.42 -6.18
CA THR A 49 -17.24 -7.64 -6.86
C THR A 49 -17.38 -9.07 -7.39
N ALA A 50 -18.58 -9.45 -7.81
CA ALA A 50 -18.87 -10.76 -8.39
C ALA A 50 -18.06 -11.07 -9.66
N ASP A 51 -17.74 -10.03 -10.44
CA ASP A 51 -16.92 -10.08 -11.66
C ASP A 51 -15.42 -9.83 -11.42
N GLY A 52 -14.98 -9.79 -10.15
CA GLY A 52 -13.56 -9.79 -9.79
C GLY A 52 -12.88 -8.43 -9.76
N VAL A 53 -13.63 -7.33 -9.81
CA VAL A 53 -13.10 -5.96 -9.68
C VAL A 53 -12.87 -5.65 -8.21
N VAL A 54 -11.70 -5.09 -7.90
CA VAL A 54 -11.31 -4.71 -6.54
C VAL A 54 -11.80 -3.30 -6.26
N LEU A 55 -12.68 -3.15 -5.28
CA LEU A 55 -13.19 -1.89 -4.79
C LEU A 55 -12.48 -1.49 -3.50
N VAL A 56 -12.25 -0.19 -3.36
CA VAL A 56 -11.75 0.43 -2.14
C VAL A 56 -12.95 0.64 -1.21
N LEU A 57 -13.15 -0.31 -0.29
CA LEU A 57 -14.33 -0.36 0.57
C LEU A 57 -14.05 -1.24 1.80
N HIS A 58 -14.46 -0.79 2.98
CA HIS A 58 -14.30 -1.53 4.23
C HIS A 58 -15.29 -2.69 4.38
N ASP A 59 -16.58 -2.38 4.29
CA ASP A 59 -17.62 -3.36 4.57
C ASP A 59 -17.87 -4.28 3.37
N PRO A 60 -18.29 -5.52 3.59
CA PRO A 60 -18.69 -6.41 2.51
C PRO A 60 -20.02 -6.00 1.87
N SER A 61 -20.71 -4.97 2.38
CA SER A 61 -21.99 -4.48 1.90
C SER A 61 -22.01 -2.96 1.80
N LEU A 62 -22.98 -2.42 1.04
CA LEU A 62 -23.08 -0.98 0.74
C LEU A 62 -24.00 -0.23 1.71
N ASP A 63 -24.69 -0.94 2.61
CA ASP A 63 -25.75 -0.40 3.46
C ASP A 63 -25.28 0.78 4.31
N ARG A 64 -24.12 0.65 4.97
CA ARG A 64 -23.60 1.69 5.88
C ARG A 64 -23.13 2.93 5.12
N VAL A 65 -22.45 2.74 4.00
CA VAL A 65 -21.75 3.83 3.31
C VAL A 65 -22.61 4.51 2.25
N ALA A 66 -23.63 3.84 1.71
CA ALA A 66 -24.45 4.35 0.61
C ALA A 66 -25.95 4.12 0.81
N GLY A 67 -26.39 3.46 1.89
CA GLY A 67 -27.81 3.14 2.10
C GLY A 67 -28.39 2.13 1.11
N VAL A 68 -27.55 1.48 0.30
CA VAL A 68 -27.96 0.50 -0.70
C VAL A 68 -27.81 -0.90 -0.10
N PRO A 69 -28.88 -1.71 -0.02
CA PRO A 69 -28.78 -3.06 0.49
C PRO A 69 -28.05 -3.96 -0.50
N GLY A 70 -27.21 -4.86 0.03
CA GLY A 70 -26.62 -5.93 -0.76
C GLY A 70 -25.12 -6.09 -0.55
N ARG A 71 -24.65 -7.33 -0.74
CA ARG A 71 -23.23 -7.65 -0.62
C ARG A 71 -22.50 -7.32 -1.91
N VAL A 72 -21.35 -6.69 -1.79
CA VAL A 72 -20.50 -6.36 -2.95
C VAL A 72 -20.11 -7.60 -3.75
N SER A 73 -19.88 -8.73 -3.08
CA SER A 73 -19.57 -10.01 -3.73
C SER A 73 -20.71 -10.58 -4.59
N GLN A 74 -21.88 -9.96 -4.60
CA GLN A 74 -23.06 -10.35 -5.40
C GLN A 74 -23.40 -9.32 -6.48
N LEU A 75 -22.66 -8.22 -6.55
CA LEU A 75 -22.86 -7.14 -7.52
C LEU A 75 -21.71 -7.15 -8.53
N SER A 76 -22.01 -6.80 -9.78
CA SER A 76 -20.98 -6.48 -10.79
C SER A 76 -20.38 -5.09 -10.54
N ALA A 77 -19.19 -4.85 -11.07
CA ALA A 77 -18.57 -3.53 -11.01
C ALA A 77 -19.43 -2.44 -11.66
N ALA A 78 -20.11 -2.77 -12.76
CA ALA A 78 -21.04 -1.85 -13.42
C ALA A 78 -22.21 -1.45 -12.51
N GLN A 79 -22.78 -2.38 -11.74
CA GLN A 79 -23.83 -2.07 -10.78
C GLN A 79 -23.32 -1.20 -9.64
N VAL A 80 -22.11 -1.46 -9.12
CA VAL A 80 -21.53 -0.64 -8.06
C VAL A 80 -21.15 0.76 -8.56
N ALA A 81 -20.76 0.91 -9.82
CA ALA A 81 -20.42 2.20 -10.42
C ALA A 81 -21.61 3.17 -10.50
N GLU A 82 -22.85 2.67 -10.44
CA GLU A 82 -24.07 3.49 -10.37
C GLU A 82 -24.37 3.99 -8.95
N VAL A 83 -23.76 3.40 -7.92
CA VAL A 83 -23.93 3.81 -6.53
C VAL A 83 -23.19 5.11 -6.27
N ARG A 84 -23.80 5.98 -5.47
CA ARG A 84 -23.21 7.25 -5.01
C ARG A 84 -23.11 7.23 -3.50
N LEU A 85 -21.99 7.74 -3.00
CA LEU A 85 -21.77 8.04 -1.59
C LEU A 85 -22.57 9.31 -1.20
N PRO A 86 -22.78 9.57 0.09
CA PRO A 86 -23.58 10.70 0.57
C PRO A 86 -23.09 12.07 0.07
N ASP A 87 -21.80 12.19 -0.22
CA ASP A 87 -21.15 13.38 -0.76
C ASP A 87 -21.15 13.43 -2.31
N GLY A 88 -21.87 12.51 -2.96
CA GLY A 88 -22.01 12.42 -4.41
C GLY A 88 -20.86 11.71 -5.13
N GLN A 89 -19.82 11.27 -4.42
CA GLN A 89 -18.72 10.53 -5.02
C GLN A 89 -19.11 9.09 -5.38
N ARG A 90 -18.29 8.42 -6.19
CA ARG A 90 -18.39 6.98 -6.46
C ARG A 90 -17.45 6.22 -5.53
N ILE A 91 -17.73 4.93 -5.34
CA ILE A 91 -16.79 4.00 -4.71
C ILE A 91 -15.67 3.72 -5.73
N PRO A 92 -14.40 4.09 -5.45
CA PRO A 92 -13.33 3.89 -6.40
C PRO A 92 -12.90 2.42 -6.46
N THR A 93 -12.44 2.00 -7.63
CA THR A 93 -11.66 0.78 -7.77
C THR A 93 -10.25 0.98 -7.22
N LEU A 94 -9.58 -0.12 -6.83
CA LEU A 94 -8.19 -0.06 -6.40
C LEU A 94 -7.27 0.44 -7.53
N ALA A 95 -7.56 0.07 -8.79
CA ALA A 95 -6.79 0.54 -9.94
C ALA A 95 -6.85 2.07 -10.07
N GLU A 96 -8.07 2.64 -10.05
CA GLU A 96 -8.28 4.10 -10.09
C GLU A 96 -7.56 4.81 -8.92
N ALA A 97 -7.62 4.28 -7.70
CA ALA A 97 -6.93 4.86 -6.56
C ALA A 97 -5.40 4.84 -6.73
N LEU A 98 -4.83 3.73 -7.21
CA LEU A 98 -3.40 3.60 -7.43
C LEU A 98 -2.90 4.51 -8.57
N GLU A 99 -3.69 4.66 -9.64
CA GLU A 99 -3.38 5.53 -10.78
C GLU A 99 -3.51 7.01 -10.44
N ALA A 100 -4.52 7.40 -9.66
CA ALA A 100 -4.73 8.78 -9.21
C ALA A 100 -3.61 9.26 -8.27
N PHE A 101 -2.99 8.35 -7.52
CA PHE A 101 -1.92 8.65 -6.55
C PHE A 101 -0.66 7.82 -6.82
N PRO A 102 0.09 8.10 -7.92
CA PRO A 102 1.17 7.26 -8.40
C PRO A 102 2.40 7.23 -7.46
N THR A 103 2.57 8.27 -6.63
CA THR A 103 3.67 8.39 -5.66
C THR A 103 3.28 8.01 -4.24
N ALA A 104 1.97 7.95 -3.95
CA ALA A 104 1.49 7.63 -2.61
C ALA A 104 1.71 6.15 -2.28
N ARG A 105 1.98 5.88 -1.01
CA ARG A 105 2.10 4.53 -0.48
C ARG A 105 0.80 4.09 0.16
N PHE A 106 0.42 2.83 -0.05
CA PHE A 106 -0.84 2.27 0.44
C PHE A 106 -0.62 1.07 1.37
N ASN A 107 -1.32 1.06 2.49
CA ASN A 107 -1.45 -0.10 3.37
C ASN A 107 -2.86 -0.68 3.18
N ILE A 108 -2.97 -1.84 2.53
CA ILE A 108 -4.24 -2.36 2.03
C ILE A 108 -4.66 -3.60 2.81
N ASP A 109 -5.79 -3.52 3.53
CA ASP A 109 -6.41 -4.66 4.21
C ASP A 109 -7.35 -5.45 3.30
N LEU A 110 -7.04 -6.72 3.07
CA LEU A 110 -7.86 -7.61 2.23
C LEU A 110 -9.01 -8.19 3.05
N LYS A 111 -10.25 -7.79 2.74
CA LYS A 111 -11.46 -8.18 3.49
C LYS A 111 -12.15 -9.43 2.99
N ASP A 112 -11.93 -9.83 1.74
CA ASP A 112 -12.61 -10.99 1.13
C ASP A 112 -11.67 -11.96 0.41
N GLU A 113 -12.20 -13.11 -0.04
CA GLU A 113 -11.41 -14.16 -0.70
C GLU A 113 -11.08 -13.85 -2.17
N GLY A 114 -11.92 -13.10 -2.89
CA GLY A 114 -11.65 -12.66 -4.26
C GLY A 114 -10.40 -11.78 -4.35
N ALA A 115 -10.15 -10.98 -3.30
CA ALA A 115 -8.99 -10.09 -3.22
C ALA A 115 -7.65 -10.84 -3.26
N VAL A 116 -7.63 -12.13 -2.90
CA VAL A 116 -6.42 -12.98 -2.95
C VAL A 116 -5.85 -13.09 -4.37
N GLU A 117 -6.73 -13.15 -5.37
CA GLU A 117 -6.34 -13.27 -6.78
C GLU A 117 -6.32 -11.91 -7.48
N ALA A 118 -7.28 -11.05 -7.16
CA ALA A 118 -7.49 -9.80 -7.88
C ALA A 118 -6.45 -8.72 -7.50
N VAL A 119 -6.18 -8.52 -6.20
CA VAL A 119 -5.22 -7.49 -5.74
C VAL A 119 -3.83 -7.69 -6.34
N PRO A 120 -3.21 -8.89 -6.30
CA PRO A 120 -1.90 -9.09 -6.92
C PRO A 120 -1.82 -8.77 -8.41
N ARG A 121 -2.92 -8.93 -9.17
CA ARG A 121 -2.98 -8.56 -10.59
C ARG A 121 -3.00 -7.05 -10.74
N VAL A 122 -3.91 -6.37 -10.04
CA VAL A 122 -4.00 -4.90 -10.04
C VAL A 122 -2.66 -4.26 -9.67
N LEU A 123 -1.96 -4.77 -8.64
CA LEU A 123 -0.65 -4.24 -8.25
C LEU A 123 0.43 -4.40 -9.32
N ARG A 124 0.36 -5.47 -10.12
CA ARG A 124 1.30 -5.71 -11.22
C ARG A 124 0.98 -4.85 -12.43
N GLU A 125 -0.30 -4.79 -12.80
CA GLU A 125 -0.80 -4.01 -13.93
C GLU A 125 -0.54 -2.51 -13.74
N THR A 126 -0.73 -2.00 -12.53
CA THR A 126 -0.49 -0.58 -12.17
C THR A 126 0.97 -0.29 -11.79
N GLY A 127 1.86 -1.29 -11.77
CA GLY A 127 3.25 -1.11 -11.34
C GLY A 127 3.41 -0.68 -9.87
N ALA A 128 2.40 -0.88 -9.02
CA ALA A 128 2.34 -0.36 -7.65
C ALA A 128 2.99 -1.27 -6.59
N VAL A 129 3.56 -2.42 -6.97
CA VAL A 129 4.07 -3.44 -6.04
C VAL A 129 4.99 -2.87 -4.96
N ASP A 130 5.89 -1.94 -5.31
CA ASP A 130 6.92 -1.44 -4.38
C ASP A 130 6.42 -0.37 -3.40
N ARG A 131 5.20 0.15 -3.61
CA ARG A 131 4.58 1.19 -2.76
C ARG A 131 3.34 0.70 -2.03
N VAL A 132 3.06 -0.60 -2.05
CA VAL A 132 1.91 -1.21 -1.39
C VAL A 132 2.34 -2.22 -0.33
N ARG A 133 1.84 -2.06 0.89
CA ARG A 133 1.87 -3.08 1.94
C ARG A 133 0.54 -3.85 1.93
N ILE A 134 0.61 -5.18 1.87
CA ILE A 134 -0.56 -6.05 1.97
C ILE A 134 -0.80 -6.44 3.44
N ALA A 135 -1.98 -6.12 3.94
CA ALA A 135 -2.50 -6.51 5.24
C ALA A 135 -3.69 -7.48 5.11
N SER A 136 -3.97 -8.23 6.16
CA SER A 136 -5.23 -8.98 6.31
C SER A 136 -5.37 -9.45 7.75
N PHE A 137 -6.54 -9.34 8.35
CA PHE A 137 -6.84 -10.06 9.60
C PHE A 137 -6.68 -11.58 9.46
N SER A 138 -6.82 -12.12 8.24
CA SER A 138 -6.58 -13.54 7.94
C SER A 138 -5.13 -13.77 7.47
N ASP A 139 -4.31 -14.39 8.32
CA ASP A 139 -2.95 -14.79 7.97
C ASP A 139 -2.89 -15.74 6.76
N THR A 140 -3.89 -16.61 6.61
CA THR A 140 -4.00 -17.50 5.44
C THR A 140 -4.29 -16.71 4.17
N ARG A 141 -5.21 -15.73 4.22
CA ARG A 141 -5.53 -14.87 3.07
C ARG A 141 -4.31 -14.08 2.63
N ARG A 142 -3.66 -13.40 3.58
CA ARG A 142 -2.41 -12.67 3.36
C ARG A 142 -1.32 -13.56 2.75
N ARG A 143 -1.11 -14.77 3.29
CA ARG A 143 -0.14 -15.74 2.74
C ARG A 143 -0.41 -16.03 1.28
N ARG A 144 -1.66 -16.32 0.93
CA ARG A 144 -2.08 -16.68 -0.44
C ARG A 144 -1.89 -15.50 -1.39
N ALA A 145 -2.30 -14.29 -0.99
CA ALA A 145 -2.13 -13.09 -1.80
C ALA A 145 -0.64 -12.79 -2.09
N LEU A 146 0.22 -12.86 -1.07
CA LEU A 146 1.67 -12.69 -1.23
C LEU A 146 2.30 -13.78 -2.10
N ALA A 147 1.86 -15.03 -1.96
CA ALA A 147 2.32 -16.11 -2.83
C ALA A 147 1.92 -15.87 -4.29
N ARG A 148 0.69 -15.42 -4.53
CA ARG A 148 0.20 -15.08 -5.86
C ARG A 148 0.97 -13.92 -6.48
N LEU A 149 1.22 -12.86 -5.71
CA LEU A 149 2.02 -11.71 -6.14
C LEU A 149 3.45 -12.09 -6.56
N ARG A 150 4.08 -13.01 -5.82
CA ARG A 150 5.40 -13.56 -6.18
C ARG A 150 5.34 -14.40 -7.47
N ALA A 151 4.33 -15.26 -7.60
CA ALA A 151 4.15 -16.10 -8.78
C ALA A 151 3.97 -15.27 -10.06
N LEU A 152 3.19 -14.18 -10.00
CA LEU A 152 3.01 -13.25 -11.12
C LEU A 152 4.32 -12.52 -11.49
N GLY A 153 5.19 -12.22 -10.52
CA GLY A 153 6.49 -11.59 -10.78
C GLY A 153 7.48 -12.54 -11.46
N ALA A 154 7.51 -13.81 -11.06
CA ALA A 154 8.42 -14.81 -11.61
C ALA A 154 8.19 -15.08 -13.12
N GLY A 155 6.98 -14.84 -13.63
CA GLY A 155 6.63 -15.04 -15.05
C GLY A 155 7.06 -13.91 -16.00
N THR A 156 7.49 -12.75 -15.49
CA THR A 156 7.91 -11.59 -16.31
C THR A 156 9.40 -11.57 -16.63
N GLY A 157 10.12 -12.68 -16.39
CA GLY A 157 11.48 -12.86 -16.85
C GLY A 157 11.53 -12.89 -18.39
N GLY A 158 11.72 -11.74 -19.02
CA GLY A 158 12.02 -11.62 -20.44
C GLY A 158 13.20 -12.51 -20.85
N PRO A 159 13.36 -12.79 -22.16
CA PRO A 159 14.35 -13.75 -22.64
C PRO A 159 15.73 -13.41 -22.08
N ARG A 160 16.37 -14.39 -21.42
CA ARG A 160 17.79 -14.31 -21.05
C ARG A 160 18.54 -13.96 -22.32
N ARG A 161 19.08 -12.74 -22.41
CA ARG A 161 20.10 -12.41 -23.42
C ARG A 161 21.16 -13.51 -23.30
N PRO A 162 21.49 -14.24 -24.38
CA PRO A 162 22.61 -15.16 -24.31
C PRO A 162 23.83 -14.34 -23.89
N ALA A 163 24.56 -14.85 -22.90
CA ALA A 163 25.82 -14.28 -22.48
C ALA A 163 26.66 -14.02 -23.73
N ALA A 164 27.20 -12.80 -23.85
CA ALA A 164 28.12 -12.46 -24.91
C ALA A 164 29.25 -13.49 -24.90
N GLY A 165 29.22 -14.37 -25.91
CA GLY A 165 30.27 -15.34 -26.15
C GLY A 165 31.57 -14.58 -26.38
N THR A 166 32.58 -14.95 -25.61
CA THR A 166 33.97 -14.59 -25.83
C THR A 166 34.36 -14.87 -27.28
N SER A 167 34.89 -13.84 -27.93
CA SER A 167 35.48 -13.86 -29.26
C SER A 167 36.75 -14.72 -29.32
N ALA A 168 36.81 -15.63 -30.30
CA ALA A 168 38.00 -16.13 -31.01
C ALA A 168 37.51 -17.13 -32.07
N GLY A 169 37.88 -17.18 -33.36
CA GLY A 169 38.71 -16.37 -34.25
C GLY A 169 38.73 -17.04 -35.64
N SER A 170 38.40 -16.27 -36.70
CA SER A 170 38.82 -16.34 -38.13
C SER A 170 38.71 -17.65 -38.97
N PRO A 171 38.96 -17.63 -40.31
CA PRO A 171 38.05 -17.16 -41.36
C PRO A 171 37.88 -18.16 -42.54
N GLY A 172 36.89 -17.95 -43.43
CA GLY A 172 36.89 -18.60 -44.75
C GLY A 172 35.59 -18.51 -45.55
N SER A 173 35.62 -17.76 -46.66
CA SER A 173 34.94 -17.93 -47.97
C SER A 173 33.52 -18.57 -48.01
N SER A 174 32.50 -18.08 -48.74
CA SER A 174 32.47 -17.43 -50.05
C SER A 174 31.01 -17.11 -50.42
N VAL A 175 30.80 -15.97 -51.12
CA VAL A 175 29.97 -15.77 -52.34
C VAL A 175 28.59 -16.47 -52.37
N ARG A 176 27.44 -15.78 -52.52
CA ARG A 176 26.95 -15.23 -53.81
C ARG A 176 25.68 -14.35 -53.64
N ARG A 177 25.48 -13.52 -54.67
CA ARG A 177 24.56 -12.38 -54.90
C ARG A 177 23.08 -12.74 -55.09
N GLY A 178 22.22 -11.72 -54.92
CA GLY A 178 20.88 -11.61 -55.53
C GLY A 178 20.18 -10.32 -55.06
N ILE A 179 20.48 -9.16 -55.63
CA ILE A 179 19.62 -8.38 -56.58
C ILE A 179 18.45 -7.63 -55.90
N THR A 180 18.64 -6.30 -55.77
CA THR A 180 17.69 -5.17 -55.63
C THR A 180 16.89 -4.91 -56.93
N PRO A 181 16.00 -3.89 -57.14
CA PRO A 181 15.75 -2.66 -56.36
C PRO A 181 14.30 -2.08 -56.31
N GLY A 182 14.15 -1.03 -55.49
CA GLY A 182 13.36 0.18 -55.83
C GLY A 182 12.07 0.38 -55.03
N ILE A 183 11.58 1.59 -54.72
CA ILE A 183 11.75 2.93 -55.30
C ILE A 183 11.47 3.98 -54.19
N ALA A 184 12.01 5.19 -54.40
CA ALA A 184 12.01 6.37 -53.54
C ALA A 184 10.70 7.20 -53.52
N ALA A 185 10.76 8.29 -52.73
CA ALA A 185 10.07 9.58 -52.89
C ALA A 185 8.59 9.62 -52.49
N GLU A 186 8.00 10.69 -51.94
CA GLU A 186 8.42 12.07 -51.68
C GLU A 186 7.37 12.72 -50.77
N THR A 187 7.75 13.79 -50.08
CA THR A 187 6.86 14.78 -49.45
C THR A 187 6.60 15.92 -50.42
N PRO A 188 5.44 16.58 -50.36
CA PRO A 188 5.42 18.04 -50.15
C PRO A 188 4.26 18.45 -49.22
N GLY A 189 4.23 19.57 -48.51
CA GLY A 189 4.98 20.82 -48.58
C GLY A 189 4.01 22.00 -48.44
N ALA A 190 4.23 22.84 -47.42
CA ALA A 190 3.84 24.26 -47.30
C ALA A 190 2.31 24.60 -47.22
N ALA A 191 1.84 25.73 -46.68
CA ALA A 191 2.44 26.96 -46.18
C ALA A 191 1.48 27.71 -45.22
N ALA A 192 2.11 28.42 -44.29
CA ALA A 192 1.73 29.65 -43.57
C ALA A 192 0.50 30.47 -44.03
N ARG A 193 -0.18 31.10 -43.04
CA ARG A 193 -0.38 32.57 -42.95
C ARG A 193 -0.90 33.05 -41.57
N ASN A 194 -0.39 34.22 -41.19
CA ASN A 194 -0.59 35.10 -40.01
C ASN A 194 -2.07 35.51 -39.78
N GLY A 195 -2.58 36.06 -38.66
CA GLY A 195 -2.06 36.57 -37.39
C GLY A 195 -3.08 37.56 -36.77
N ILE A 196 -3.09 37.72 -35.43
CA ILE A 196 -3.61 38.85 -34.59
C ILE A 196 -5.17 39.01 -34.59
N ASP A 197 -5.95 39.15 -33.52
CA ASP A 197 -5.82 39.88 -32.23
C ASP A 197 -6.80 39.37 -31.12
N SER A 198 -6.41 39.64 -29.87
CA SER A 198 -7.15 39.94 -28.63
C SER A 198 -8.56 39.36 -28.33
N GLY A 199 -8.69 38.70 -27.17
CA GLY A 199 -9.99 38.46 -26.54
C GLY A 199 -9.95 37.61 -25.27
N ASN A 200 -9.86 38.29 -24.12
CA ASN A 200 -9.86 37.82 -22.74
C ASN A 200 -10.64 36.52 -22.44
N GLY A 201 -9.98 35.54 -21.83
CA GLY A 201 -10.62 34.30 -21.34
C GLY A 201 -9.67 33.54 -20.43
N ALA A 202 -9.84 33.72 -19.12
CA ALA A 202 -9.04 33.06 -18.08
C ALA A 202 -9.09 31.54 -18.24
N LYS A 203 -8.01 30.96 -18.76
CA LYS A 203 -7.76 29.51 -18.74
C LYS A 203 -7.18 29.15 -17.37
N VAL A 204 -7.96 28.40 -16.60
CA VAL A 204 -7.45 27.61 -15.47
C VAL A 204 -6.58 26.50 -16.07
N SER A 205 -5.27 26.70 -16.07
CA SER A 205 -4.31 25.67 -16.49
C SER A 205 -4.11 24.67 -15.35
N GLY A 206 -4.43 23.40 -15.61
CA GLY A 206 -4.07 22.28 -14.76
C GLY A 206 -2.55 22.24 -14.55
N ALA A 207 -2.14 22.41 -13.30
CA ALA A 207 -0.76 22.23 -12.89
C ALA A 207 -0.51 20.73 -12.70
N ALA A 208 0.36 20.18 -13.56
CA ALA A 208 0.97 18.89 -13.38
C ALA A 208 1.69 18.84 -12.03
N TRP A 209 1.35 17.84 -11.22
CA TRP A 209 1.97 17.59 -9.92
C TRP A 209 3.48 17.36 -10.10
N GLY A 210 4.26 18.37 -9.69
CA GLY A 210 5.71 18.42 -9.84
C GLY A 210 6.43 17.34 -9.04
N ALA A 211 7.46 16.79 -9.68
CA ALA A 211 8.35 15.76 -9.16
C ALA A 211 8.99 16.14 -7.81
N SER A 212 8.97 15.21 -6.85
CA SER A 212 9.67 15.33 -5.57
C SER A 212 11.11 14.80 -5.67
N SER A 213 12.04 15.51 -5.04
CA SER A 213 13.50 15.32 -5.06
C SER A 213 14.01 13.93 -4.60
N PRO A 214 15.16 13.47 -5.13
CA PRO A 214 15.68 12.12 -4.87
C PRO A 214 16.59 12.09 -3.64
N GLU A 215 16.04 12.08 -2.44
CA GLU A 215 16.79 11.68 -1.23
C GLU A 215 15.85 11.20 -0.12
N GLN A 216 15.24 10.02 -0.31
CA GLN A 216 14.50 9.31 0.73
C GLN A 216 15.02 7.88 0.83
N ARG A 217 16.13 7.67 1.55
CA ARG A 217 16.45 6.33 2.07
C ARG A 217 15.64 6.08 3.35
N GLN A 218 14.33 5.97 3.20
CA GLN A 218 13.49 5.29 4.18
C GLN A 218 13.71 3.78 3.98
N ALA A 219 13.81 3.03 5.09
CA ALA A 219 13.89 1.57 5.04
C ALA A 219 12.81 1.02 4.08
N PRO A 220 13.10 -0.03 3.29
CA PRO A 220 12.12 -0.59 2.37
C PRO A 220 10.84 -0.91 3.15
N PRO A 221 9.66 -0.61 2.59
CA PRO A 221 8.42 -0.81 3.31
C PRO A 221 8.32 -2.28 3.77
N PRO A 222 7.88 -2.52 5.01
CA PRO A 222 7.53 -3.86 5.48
C PRO A 222 6.60 -4.50 4.46
N SER A 223 6.94 -5.70 4.00
CA SER A 223 6.28 -6.33 2.85
C SER A 223 4.87 -6.84 3.18
N SER A 224 4.54 -6.94 4.48
CA SER A 224 3.18 -7.20 4.98
C SER A 224 3.07 -7.04 6.51
N SER A 225 1.84 -6.86 7.01
CA SER A 225 1.50 -6.88 8.45
C SER A 225 0.92 -8.22 8.90
N ALA A 226 1.08 -8.60 10.17
CA ALA A 226 0.50 -9.82 10.72
C ALA A 226 -1.03 -9.80 10.71
N GLY A 227 -1.66 -10.98 10.54
CA GLY A 227 -3.07 -11.17 10.85
C GLY A 227 -3.32 -11.44 12.33
N ILE A 228 -4.54 -11.86 12.66
CA ILE A 228 -4.97 -12.11 14.04
C ILE A 228 -4.16 -13.24 14.68
N ALA A 229 -3.92 -14.34 13.95
CA ALA A 229 -3.19 -15.49 14.50
C ALA A 229 -1.72 -15.15 14.76
N GLY A 230 -1.09 -14.42 13.83
CA GLY A 230 0.28 -13.91 14.00
C GLY A 230 0.40 -12.94 15.16
N THR A 231 -0.55 -12.02 15.31
CA THR A 231 -0.60 -11.07 16.43
C THR A 231 -0.81 -11.77 17.76
N ALA A 232 -1.75 -12.71 17.85
CA ALA A 232 -2.01 -13.47 19.07
C ALA A 232 -0.80 -14.32 19.48
N LEU A 233 -0.16 -15.00 18.51
CA LEU A 233 1.07 -15.74 18.75
C LEU A 233 2.17 -14.81 19.28
N PHE A 234 2.35 -13.64 18.66
CA PHE A 234 3.37 -12.69 19.10
C PHE A 234 3.08 -12.13 20.49
N LEU A 235 1.82 -11.82 20.80
CA LEU A 235 1.42 -11.36 22.12
C LEU A 235 1.79 -12.38 23.21
N LEU A 236 1.57 -13.68 22.96
CA LEU A 236 1.98 -14.76 23.87
C LEU A 236 3.50 -14.83 24.00
N VAL A 237 4.22 -14.84 22.88
CA VAL A 237 5.68 -14.96 22.84
C VAL A 237 6.37 -13.76 23.49
N SER A 238 5.81 -12.56 23.38
CA SER A 238 6.33 -11.34 24.02
C SER A 238 6.37 -11.42 25.56
N ARG A 239 5.64 -12.38 26.16
CA ARG A 239 5.65 -12.67 27.60
C ARG A 239 6.79 -13.57 28.06
N LEU A 240 7.63 -14.04 27.14
CA LEU A 240 8.85 -14.80 27.45
C LEU A 240 10.08 -13.89 27.47
N PRO A 241 11.21 -14.30 28.09
CA PRO A 241 12.43 -13.51 28.05
C PRO A 241 13.05 -13.55 26.63
N MET A 242 13.24 -12.39 26.02
CA MET A 242 13.62 -12.27 24.59
C MET A 242 14.96 -12.92 24.22
N ARG A 243 15.87 -13.13 25.19
CA ARG A 243 17.12 -13.89 24.98
C ARG A 243 16.88 -15.33 24.50
N TRP A 244 15.73 -15.93 24.84
CA TRP A 244 15.36 -17.27 24.39
C TRP A 244 14.61 -17.25 23.06
N VAL A 245 13.77 -16.24 22.85
CA VAL A 245 12.89 -16.13 21.67
C VAL A 245 13.65 -15.66 20.45
N ARG A 246 14.42 -14.58 20.58
CA ARG A 246 15.01 -13.84 19.45
C ARG A 246 15.87 -14.72 18.52
N PRO A 247 16.75 -15.62 19.01
CA PRO A 247 17.59 -16.44 18.13
C PRO A 247 16.77 -17.38 17.23
N GLY A 248 15.66 -17.90 17.73
CA GLY A 248 14.80 -18.86 17.03
C GLY A 248 13.63 -18.24 16.28
N TRP A 249 13.30 -16.97 16.52
CA TRP A 249 12.05 -16.34 16.05
C TRP A 249 11.82 -16.46 14.54
N ARG A 250 12.82 -16.10 13.73
CA ARG A 250 12.72 -16.19 12.27
C ARG A 250 12.57 -17.62 11.77
N MET A 251 13.24 -18.57 12.43
CA MET A 251 13.09 -19.99 12.10
C MET A 251 11.70 -20.50 12.49
N ALA A 252 11.21 -20.12 13.67
CA ALA A 252 9.87 -20.49 14.14
C ALA A 252 8.79 -20.00 13.17
N LEU A 253 8.85 -18.74 12.71
CA LEU A 253 7.92 -18.22 11.70
C LEU A 253 8.01 -18.96 10.36
N ARG A 254 9.19 -19.44 9.95
CA ARG A 254 9.34 -20.26 8.74
C ARG A 254 8.66 -21.62 8.91
N LEU A 255 8.85 -22.28 10.05
CA LEU A 255 8.23 -23.57 10.36
C LEU A 255 6.71 -23.45 10.51
N LEU A 256 6.24 -22.38 11.13
CA LEU A 256 4.82 -22.06 11.26
C LEU A 256 4.22 -21.44 9.99
N GLY A 257 5.02 -21.25 8.94
CA GLY A 257 4.68 -20.44 7.77
C GLY A 257 3.40 -20.84 7.05
N ARG A 258 2.93 -22.08 7.24
CA ARG A 258 1.61 -22.53 6.76
C ARG A 258 0.44 -21.81 7.43
N TRP A 259 0.56 -21.54 8.72
CA TRP A 259 -0.47 -20.99 9.61
C TRP A 259 -0.25 -19.51 9.90
N VAL A 260 1.00 -19.14 10.16
CA VAL A 260 1.45 -17.77 10.43
C VAL A 260 2.62 -17.48 9.49
N PRO A 261 2.37 -16.96 8.27
CA PRO A 261 3.44 -16.64 7.35
C PRO A 261 4.28 -15.48 7.92
N PRO A 262 5.57 -15.39 7.57
CA PRO A 262 6.42 -14.28 7.99
C PRO A 262 5.77 -12.92 7.74
N PHE A 263 5.99 -11.99 8.67
CA PHE A 263 5.50 -10.63 8.64
C PHE A 263 6.58 -9.70 9.20
N ASP A 264 6.51 -8.45 8.80
CA ASP A 264 7.51 -7.43 9.12
C ASP A 264 6.95 -6.35 10.07
N ALA A 265 5.62 -6.28 10.19
CA ALA A 265 4.90 -5.35 11.05
C ALA A 265 3.74 -6.03 11.81
N LEU A 266 3.42 -5.49 12.98
CA LEU A 266 2.26 -5.81 13.80
C LEU A 266 1.34 -4.59 13.79
N GLN A 267 0.20 -4.69 13.11
CA GLN A 267 -0.82 -3.64 13.11
C GLN A 267 -1.90 -4.01 14.13
N VAL A 268 -1.88 -3.38 15.32
CA VAL A 268 -2.61 -3.85 16.50
C VAL A 268 -3.46 -2.75 17.14
N PRO A 269 -4.59 -3.10 17.81
CA PRO A 269 -5.25 -2.15 18.67
C PRO A 269 -4.42 -1.92 19.93
N GLU A 270 -4.63 -0.80 20.61
CA GLU A 270 -3.97 -0.56 21.90
C GLU A 270 -4.31 -1.64 22.93
N SER A 271 -5.57 -2.09 22.93
CA SER A 271 -6.07 -3.14 23.81
C SER A 271 -7.13 -3.97 23.13
N HIS A 272 -7.25 -5.24 23.55
CA HIS A 272 -8.35 -6.12 23.16
C HIS A 272 -9.34 -6.29 24.30
N ARG A 273 -10.62 -6.37 23.97
CA ARG A 273 -11.67 -6.75 24.92
C ARG A 273 -11.90 -8.26 24.83
N VAL A 274 -11.76 -8.96 25.95
CA VAL A 274 -12.06 -10.39 26.10
C VAL A 274 -13.13 -10.53 27.16
N GLY A 275 -14.39 -10.65 26.71
CA GLY A 275 -15.55 -10.56 27.60
C GLY A 275 -15.56 -9.21 28.35
N PRO A 276 -15.63 -9.20 29.69
CA PRO A 276 -15.61 -7.95 30.47
C PRO A 276 -14.20 -7.37 30.65
N VAL A 277 -13.14 -8.11 30.32
CA VAL A 277 -11.75 -7.71 30.62
C VAL A 277 -11.12 -6.99 29.43
N ARG A 278 -10.49 -5.85 29.69
CA ARG A 278 -9.62 -5.17 28.73
C ARG A 278 -8.18 -5.64 28.93
N VAL A 279 -7.62 -6.28 27.91
CA VAL A 279 -6.24 -6.76 27.89
C VAL A 279 -5.38 -5.76 27.11
N PRO A 280 -4.41 -5.08 27.75
CA PRO A 280 -3.50 -4.21 27.02
C PRO A 280 -2.61 -5.03 26.08
N VAL A 281 -2.52 -4.58 24.83
CA VAL A 281 -1.65 -5.17 23.81
C VAL A 281 -0.37 -4.36 23.74
N VAL A 282 -0.51 -3.04 23.58
CA VAL A 282 0.61 -2.12 23.43
C VAL A 282 1.16 -1.76 24.81
N THR A 283 2.18 -2.52 25.23
CA THR A 283 2.94 -2.28 26.46
C THR A 283 4.41 -2.07 26.12
N ARG A 284 5.17 -1.44 27.02
CA ARG A 284 6.63 -1.29 26.85
C ARG A 284 7.32 -2.63 26.57
N ARG A 285 6.90 -3.68 27.29
CA ARG A 285 7.36 -5.05 27.11
C ARG A 285 7.08 -5.58 25.71
N PHE A 286 5.85 -5.38 25.21
CA PHE A 286 5.45 -5.83 23.89
C PHE A 286 6.26 -5.13 22.80
N LEU A 287 6.45 -3.81 22.92
CA LEU A 287 7.23 -3.01 21.98
C LEU A 287 8.71 -3.42 21.98
N ASP A 288 9.35 -3.48 23.15
CA ASP A 288 10.75 -3.89 23.25
C ASP A 288 10.95 -5.33 22.71
N ALA A 289 9.97 -6.23 22.87
CA ALA A 289 9.99 -7.57 22.28
C ALA A 289 9.85 -7.55 20.75
N ALA A 290 8.91 -6.76 20.21
CA ALA A 290 8.73 -6.57 18.77
C ALA A 290 10.00 -6.03 18.12
N HIS A 291 10.55 -4.96 18.67
CA HIS A 291 11.79 -4.35 18.19
C HIS A 291 12.99 -5.28 18.30
N ALA A 292 13.11 -6.08 19.37
CA ALA A 292 14.16 -7.10 19.48
C ALA A 292 14.07 -8.17 18.38
N CYS A 293 12.87 -8.44 17.87
CA CYS A 293 12.62 -9.34 16.74
C CYS A 293 12.73 -8.64 15.37
N GLY A 294 13.00 -7.34 15.33
CA GLY A 294 13.02 -6.53 14.10
C GLY A 294 11.63 -6.29 13.51
N LEU A 295 10.58 -6.38 14.33
CA LEU A 295 9.20 -6.13 13.93
C LEU A 295 8.82 -4.69 14.26
N ARG A 296 8.09 -4.05 13.35
CA ARG A 296 7.44 -2.76 13.60
C ARG A 296 6.10 -2.95 14.29
N VAL A 297 5.66 -1.95 15.05
CA VAL A 297 4.34 -1.89 15.70
C VAL A 297 3.62 -0.62 15.28
N ASP A 298 2.58 -0.79 14.46
CA ASP A 298 1.69 0.28 14.02
C ASP A 298 0.35 0.15 14.78
N VAL A 299 -0.14 1.21 15.43
CA VAL A 299 -1.32 1.15 16.32
C VAL A 299 -2.54 1.80 15.69
N TRP A 300 -3.69 1.13 15.76
CA TRP A 300 -4.96 1.61 15.23
C TRP A 300 -6.11 1.57 16.27
N THR A 301 -7.17 2.34 16.13
CA THR A 301 -7.22 3.65 15.44
C THR A 301 -7.04 4.71 16.52
N VAL A 302 -6.07 5.62 16.34
CA VAL A 302 -5.66 6.60 17.37
C VAL A 302 -6.00 8.00 16.91
N ASP A 303 -7.09 8.58 17.42
CA ASP A 303 -7.59 9.89 16.98
C ASP A 303 -7.33 11.01 17.99
N ASP A 304 -7.12 10.64 19.25
CA ASP A 304 -6.91 11.60 20.33
C ASP A 304 -5.43 12.08 20.39
N PRO A 305 -5.15 13.40 20.38
CA PRO A 305 -3.81 13.97 20.43
C PRO A 305 -2.98 13.59 21.67
N GLU A 306 -3.61 13.34 22.82
CA GLU A 306 -2.92 12.90 24.03
C GLU A 306 -2.47 11.45 23.86
N ASP A 307 -3.34 10.57 23.36
CA ASP A 307 -3.01 9.18 23.05
C ASP A 307 -1.93 9.07 21.98
N MET A 308 -1.99 9.90 20.93
CA MET A 308 -0.95 10.00 19.91
C MET A 308 0.43 10.28 20.54
N ARG A 309 0.53 11.31 21.39
CA ARG A 309 1.79 11.67 22.08
C ARG A 309 2.25 10.58 23.04
N ARG A 310 1.32 9.97 23.79
CA ARG A 310 1.59 8.91 24.75
C ARG A 310 2.14 7.66 24.06
N LEU A 311 1.50 7.19 23.00
CA LEU A 311 1.92 6.03 22.23
C LEU A 311 3.25 6.30 21.50
N ALA A 312 3.41 7.47 20.90
CA ALA A 312 4.69 7.89 20.31
C ALA A 312 5.81 7.93 21.35
N GLY A 313 5.53 8.44 22.56
CA GLY A 313 6.46 8.44 23.69
C GLY A 313 6.80 7.04 24.20
N LEU A 314 5.88 6.08 24.08
CA LEU A 314 6.11 4.68 24.42
C LEU A 314 7.01 3.96 23.40
N GLY A 315 7.07 4.47 22.17
CA GLY A 315 7.92 3.97 21.09
C GLY A 315 7.18 3.14 20.04
N VAL A 316 5.91 3.43 19.76
CA VAL A 316 5.22 2.85 18.58
C VAL A 316 5.87 3.36 17.29
N ASP A 317 5.92 2.53 16.26
CA ASP A 317 6.54 2.87 14.98
C ASP A 317 5.59 3.62 14.03
N GLY A 318 4.28 3.50 14.26
CA GLY A 318 3.28 4.14 13.44
C GLY A 318 1.91 4.26 14.11
N LEU A 319 1.13 5.21 13.62
CA LEU A 319 -0.20 5.55 14.08
C LEU A 319 -1.16 5.53 12.89
N VAL A 320 -2.18 4.69 12.97
CA VAL A 320 -3.30 4.67 12.03
C VAL A 320 -4.41 5.51 12.64
N THR A 321 -4.84 6.56 11.94
CA THR A 321 -5.69 7.61 12.50
C THR A 321 -6.66 8.17 11.48
N ASN A 322 -7.86 8.53 11.92
CA ASN A 322 -8.81 9.33 11.16
C ASN A 322 -8.41 10.83 11.15
N ARG A 323 -7.43 11.21 11.97
CA ARG A 323 -6.93 12.58 12.14
C ARG A 323 -5.47 12.71 11.71
N ALA A 324 -5.20 12.32 10.46
CA ALA A 324 -3.86 12.40 9.89
C ALA A 324 -3.33 13.85 9.81
N ASP A 325 -4.24 14.82 9.69
CA ASP A 325 -3.99 16.25 9.87
C ASP A 325 -3.35 16.55 11.23
N LEU A 326 -4.03 16.16 12.32
CA LEU A 326 -3.52 16.38 13.68
C LEU A 326 -2.24 15.60 13.94
N ALA A 327 -2.17 14.35 13.49
CA ALA A 327 -0.98 13.55 13.66
C ALA A 327 0.24 14.20 12.97
N ARG A 328 0.08 14.80 11.79
CA ARG A 328 1.17 15.50 11.11
C ARG A 328 1.56 16.80 11.81
N GLU A 329 0.60 17.55 12.35
CA GLU A 329 0.90 18.74 13.16
C GLU A 329 1.70 18.40 14.42
N LEU A 330 1.35 17.31 15.09
CA LEU A 330 2.06 16.84 16.29
C LEU A 330 3.45 16.26 15.97
N PHE A 331 3.59 15.67 14.78
CA PHE A 331 4.76 14.93 14.33
C PHE A 331 5.21 15.42 12.95
N PRO A 332 5.70 16.68 12.85
CA PRO A 332 6.14 17.25 11.59
C PRO A 332 7.32 16.46 11.03
N ARG A 333 7.39 16.33 9.69
CA ARG A 333 8.58 15.78 9.05
C ARG A 333 9.74 16.77 9.22
N PRO A 334 10.97 16.28 9.45
CA PRO A 334 12.16 17.13 9.53
C PRO A 334 12.48 17.83 8.21
#